data_AF-M9RQA8-F1
#
_entry.id   AF-M9RQA8-F1
#
_cell.length_a   1.000
_cell.length_b   1.000
_cell.length_c   1.000
_cell.angle_alpha   90.00
_cell.angle_beta   90.00
_cell.angle_gamma   90.00
#
_symmetry.space_group_name_H-M   'P 1'
#
loop_
_entity.id
_entity.type
_entity.pdbx_description
1 polymer ?
#
loop_
_entity_poly.entity_id
_entity_poly.type
_entity_poly.pdbx_seq_one_letter_code
_entity_poly.pdbx_strand_id
1 'polypeptide(L)'
;MIHWGFMLRVDTPHTITQEGWKWLLSEARFPFNFDGEIFGLGFLLEDQLREFGFRGSEAGQEADFVDVDRVIHAASEAVNWLELVAVKPLVGGLKPFEAWKLKNSGVYDVATFDDQVVTKGTQVDWPPLIGKIY
;
A
#
# COMPACT_ATOMS: atom_id res chain seq x y z
N MET A 1 -1.51 1.73 -5.40
CA MET A 1 -0.19 1.88 -4.74
C MET A 1 -0.18 3.14 -3.88
N ILE A 2 0.67 3.17 -2.84
CA ILE A 2 0.61 4.19 -1.77
C ILE A 2 2.01 4.75 -1.47
N HIS A 3 2.12 6.05 -1.21
CA HIS A 3 3.42 6.70 -1.04
C HIS A 3 4.00 6.67 0.37
N TRP A 4 3.17 6.68 1.41
CA TRP A 4 3.60 6.83 2.82
C TRP A 4 2.50 6.37 3.78
N GLY A 5 2.85 6.22 5.06
CA GLY A 5 1.92 5.96 6.16
C GLY A 5 2.04 4.58 6.81
N PHE A 6 1.00 4.23 7.57
CA PHE A 6 0.89 2.90 8.18
C PHE A 6 0.23 1.96 7.19
N MET A 7 1.00 1.01 6.64
CA MET A 7 0.52 0.10 5.61
C MET A 7 -0.23 -1.06 6.25
N LEU A 8 -1.39 -1.41 5.69
CA LEU A 8 -2.23 -2.52 6.14
C LEU A 8 -2.62 -3.37 4.92
N ARG A 9 -2.34 -4.68 4.94
CA ARG A 9 -2.84 -5.61 3.91
C ARG A 9 -4.28 -6.03 4.20
N VAL A 10 -5.07 -6.25 3.15
CA VAL A 10 -6.46 -6.67 3.30
C VAL A 10 -6.68 -8.19 3.24
N ASP A 11 -5.83 -8.89 2.49
CA ASP A 11 -5.89 -10.35 2.39
C ASP A 11 -5.11 -10.97 3.55
N THR A 12 -5.82 -11.25 4.63
CA THR A 12 -5.27 -11.89 5.83
C THR A 12 -5.96 -13.23 6.07
N PRO A 13 -5.24 -14.30 6.45
CA PRO A 13 -5.83 -15.61 6.67
C PRO A 13 -6.66 -15.72 7.97
N HIS A 14 -6.74 -14.65 8.75
CA HIS A 14 -7.38 -14.61 10.06
C HIS A 14 -8.73 -13.90 10.01
N THR A 15 -9.57 -14.17 11.02
CA THR A 15 -10.88 -13.54 11.11
C THR A 15 -10.74 -12.10 11.59
N ILE A 16 -11.09 -11.16 10.72
CA ILE A 16 -11.23 -9.75 11.05
C ILE A 16 -12.69 -9.46 11.40
N THR A 17 -12.92 -8.62 12.40
CA THR A 17 -14.27 -8.24 12.81
C THR A 17 -15.02 -7.54 11.68
N GLN A 18 -16.33 -7.78 11.56
CA GLN A 18 -17.17 -7.10 10.58
C GLN A 18 -17.18 -5.57 10.82
N GLU A 19 -17.12 -5.15 12.09
CA GLU A 19 -17.07 -3.74 12.47
C GLU A 19 -15.77 -3.08 12.02
N GLY A 20 -14.62 -3.77 12.17
CA GLY A 20 -13.35 -3.31 11.65
C GLY A 20 -13.36 -3.09 10.14
N TRP A 21 -13.90 -4.04 9.37
CA TRP A 21 -14.05 -3.88 7.93
C TRP A 21 -14.96 -2.72 7.54
N LYS A 22 -16.12 -2.58 8.20
CA LYS A 22 -17.06 -1.48 7.94
C LYS A 22 -16.39 -0.12 8.15
N TRP A 23 -15.61 0.00 9.23
CA TRP A 23 -14.92 1.23 9.56
C TRP A 23 -13.77 1.53 8.58
N LEU A 24 -12.90 0.57 8.28
CA LEU A 24 -11.81 0.76 7.31
C LEU A 24 -12.35 1.20 5.94
N LEU A 25 -13.42 0.56 5.47
CA LEU A 25 -14.04 0.88 4.19
C LEU A 25 -14.79 2.23 4.21
N SER A 26 -15.31 2.69 5.35
CA SER A 26 -15.94 4.01 5.43
C SER A 26 -14.91 5.15 5.31
N GLU A 27 -13.67 4.91 5.71
CA GLU A 27 -12.56 5.88 5.68
C GLU A 27 -11.69 5.78 4.41
N ALA A 28 -11.94 4.80 3.53
CA ALA A 28 -11.11 4.45 2.37
C ALA A 28 -11.00 5.52 1.26
N ARG A 29 -11.71 6.65 1.39
CA ARG A 29 -11.62 7.79 0.45
C ARG A 29 -10.83 8.97 1.02
N PHE A 30 -10.89 9.15 2.34
CA PHE A 30 -10.14 10.12 3.12
C PHE A 30 -10.48 9.82 4.59
N PRO A 31 -9.50 9.70 5.51
CA PRO A 31 -8.08 9.98 5.34
C PRO A 31 -7.24 8.80 4.86
N PHE A 32 -7.83 7.64 4.54
CA PHE A 32 -7.06 6.47 4.08
C PHE A 32 -6.97 6.43 2.56
N ASN A 33 -5.80 6.05 2.07
CA ASN A 33 -5.64 5.64 0.68
C ASN A 33 -5.86 4.12 0.60
N PHE A 34 -6.75 3.69 -0.29
CA PHE A 34 -7.02 2.27 -0.53
C PHE A 34 -6.96 1.97 -2.02
N ASP A 35 -6.08 1.05 -2.40
CA ASP A 35 -5.90 0.68 -3.81
C ASP A 35 -6.58 -0.64 -4.20
N GLY A 36 -7.36 -1.22 -3.28
CA GLY A 36 -8.01 -2.52 -3.46
C GLY A 36 -7.27 -3.67 -2.77
N GLU A 37 -5.97 -3.51 -2.47
CA GLU A 37 -5.13 -4.58 -1.89
C GLU A 37 -4.44 -4.16 -0.59
N ILE A 38 -4.05 -2.88 -0.49
CA ILE A 38 -3.44 -2.31 0.71
C ILE A 38 -4.11 -0.99 1.07
N PHE A 39 -4.18 -0.75 2.36
CA PHE A 39 -4.47 0.56 2.93
C PHE A 39 -3.19 1.28 3.32
N GLY A 40 -3.19 2.59 3.13
CA GLY A 40 -2.22 3.53 3.65
C GLY A 40 -2.95 4.42 4.63
N LEU A 41 -2.70 4.19 5.91
CA LEU A 41 -3.36 4.92 6.97
C LEU A 41 -2.51 6.16 7.31
N GLY A 42 -3.15 7.32 7.37
CA GLY A 42 -2.46 8.59 7.67
C GLY A 42 -2.04 8.76 9.14
N PHE A 43 -2.28 7.78 9.99
CA PHE A 43 -1.94 7.81 11.43
C PHE A 43 -1.80 6.40 12.00
N LEU A 44 -1.13 6.32 13.16
CA LEU A 44 -0.90 5.07 13.89
C LEU A 44 -2.21 4.56 14.50
N LEU A 45 -2.58 3.34 14.15
CA LEU A 45 -3.83 2.69 14.54
C LEU A 45 -3.62 1.28 15.13
N GLU A 46 -2.41 0.99 15.58
CA GLU A 46 -1.99 -0.36 16.00
C GLU A 46 -2.97 -1.01 17.00
N ASP A 47 -3.34 -0.31 18.06
CA ASP A 47 -4.26 -0.85 19.08
C ASP A 47 -5.64 -1.15 18.47
N GLN A 48 -6.18 -0.24 17.66
CA GLN A 48 -7.50 -0.40 17.03
C GLN A 48 -7.50 -1.54 15.99
N LEU A 49 -6.44 -1.67 15.19
CA LEU A 49 -6.31 -2.76 14.23
C LEU A 49 -6.18 -4.12 14.94
N ARG A 50 -5.48 -4.18 16.07
CA ARG A 50 -5.42 -5.39 16.91
C ARG A 50 -6.79 -5.74 17.49
N GLU A 51 -7.55 -4.76 17.96
CA GLU A 51 -8.94 -4.97 18.40
C GLU A 51 -9.82 -5.54 17.27
N PHE A 52 -9.56 -5.14 16.03
CA PHE A 52 -10.26 -5.69 14.86
C PHE A 52 -9.79 -7.08 14.43
N GLY A 53 -8.67 -7.56 14.97
CA GLY A 53 -8.13 -8.90 14.70
C GLY A 53 -6.90 -8.93 13.78
N PHE A 54 -6.33 -7.78 13.40
CA PHE A 54 -5.08 -7.71 12.65
C PHE A 54 -3.87 -7.96 13.55
N ARG A 55 -2.86 -8.66 13.04
CA ARG A 55 -1.62 -8.95 13.77
C ARG A 55 -0.61 -7.82 13.59
N GLY A 56 -0.02 -7.38 14.69
CA GLY A 56 1.05 -6.39 14.68
C GLY A 56 2.44 -7.00 14.58
N SER A 57 3.43 -6.20 14.98
CA SER A 57 4.85 -6.54 14.92
C SER A 57 5.24 -7.84 15.64
N GLU A 58 4.44 -8.31 16.60
CA GLU A 58 4.61 -9.59 17.28
C GLU A 58 4.54 -10.81 16.34
N ALA A 59 3.90 -10.67 15.17
CA ALA A 59 3.85 -11.71 14.14
C ALA A 59 5.07 -11.68 13.19
N GLY A 60 6.03 -10.77 13.40
CA GLY A 60 7.22 -10.64 12.57
C GLY A 60 6.87 -10.42 11.10
N GLN A 61 7.44 -11.23 10.20
CA GLN A 61 7.20 -11.13 8.76
C GLN A 61 5.75 -11.35 8.32
N GLU A 62 4.93 -11.90 9.21
CA GLU A 62 3.51 -12.14 9.00
C GLU A 62 2.60 -11.06 9.63
N ALA A 63 3.16 -9.97 10.13
CA ALA A 63 2.37 -8.83 10.59
C ALA A 63 1.46 -8.33 9.46
N ASP A 64 0.23 -7.97 9.79
CA ASP A 64 -0.77 -7.53 8.80
C ASP A 64 -0.65 -6.01 8.53
N PHE A 65 0.07 -5.29 9.40
CA PHE A 65 0.38 -3.89 9.21
C PHE A 65 1.82 -3.55 9.60
N VAL A 66 2.34 -2.46 9.03
CA VAL A 66 3.69 -1.95 9.30
C VAL A 66 3.75 -0.42 9.11
N ASP A 67 4.49 0.26 9.98
CA ASP A 67 4.81 1.68 9.81
C ASP A 67 5.98 1.85 8.85
N VAL A 68 5.71 2.32 7.62
CA VAL A 68 6.76 2.56 6.63
C VAL A 68 7.47 3.90 6.82
N ASP A 69 6.88 4.84 7.55
CA ASP A 69 7.42 6.18 7.73
C ASP A 69 8.56 6.19 8.75
N ARG A 70 8.49 5.31 9.77
CA ARG A 70 9.56 5.20 10.78
C ARG A 70 10.85 4.64 10.21
N VAL A 71 10.80 3.70 9.25
CA VAL A 71 12.00 3.13 8.61
C VAL A 71 11.69 2.64 7.19
N ILE A 72 11.70 3.54 6.20
CA ILE A 72 11.32 3.27 4.79
C ILE A 72 11.98 2.00 4.22
N HIS A 73 13.29 1.78 4.44
CA HIS A 73 13.96 0.59 3.90
C HIS A 73 13.78 -0.67 4.76
N ALA A 74 13.52 -0.54 6.07
CA ALA A 74 13.35 -1.70 6.94
C ALA A 74 11.92 -2.24 6.91
N ALA A 75 10.93 -1.48 6.46
CA ALA A 75 9.56 -1.96 6.40
C ALA A 75 9.38 -3.14 5.43
N SER A 76 10.07 -3.13 4.28
CA SER A 76 10.12 -4.28 3.36
C SER A 76 10.88 -5.50 3.90
N GLU A 77 11.73 -5.30 4.92
CA GLU A 77 12.41 -6.39 5.63
C GLU A 77 11.56 -6.91 6.81
N ALA A 78 10.71 -6.04 7.37
CA ALA A 78 9.84 -6.32 8.50
C ALA A 78 8.66 -7.22 8.13
N VAL A 79 8.12 -7.12 6.89
CA VAL A 79 7.01 -7.94 6.41
C VAL A 79 7.29 -8.58 5.05
N ASN A 80 6.77 -9.78 4.82
CA ASN A 80 7.06 -10.52 3.60
C ASN A 80 6.16 -10.16 2.41
N TRP A 81 5.08 -9.40 2.60
CA TRP A 81 4.06 -9.12 1.60
C TRP A 81 4.16 -7.73 0.98
N LEU A 82 4.99 -6.84 1.51
CA LEU A 82 5.12 -5.46 1.04
C LEU A 82 6.42 -5.25 0.26
N GLU A 83 6.38 -4.45 -0.80
CA GLU A 83 7.58 -4.02 -1.53
C GLU A 83 7.50 -2.53 -1.93
N LEU A 84 8.65 -1.85 -1.85
CA LEU A 84 8.83 -0.49 -2.37
C LEU A 84 9.35 -0.60 -3.81
N VAL A 85 8.69 0.06 -4.75
CA VAL A 85 9.15 0.08 -6.15
C VAL A 85 9.38 1.49 -6.64
N ALA A 86 10.42 1.63 -7.47
CA ALA A 86 10.67 2.83 -8.24
C ALA A 86 9.73 2.87 -9.46
N VAL A 87 8.84 3.87 -9.47
CA VAL A 87 7.92 4.16 -10.55
C VAL A 87 8.59 5.10 -11.55
N LYS A 88 8.63 4.67 -12.81
CA LYS A 88 9.29 5.35 -13.92
C LYS A 88 8.25 5.97 -14.86
N PRO A 89 8.33 7.27 -15.17
CA PRO A 89 7.52 7.90 -16.19
C PRO A 89 7.75 7.31 -17.58
N LEU A 90 6.67 7.10 -18.33
CA LEU A 90 6.66 6.79 -19.76
C LEU A 90 6.24 7.98 -20.63
N VAL A 91 5.75 9.05 -19.99
CA VAL A 91 5.30 10.30 -20.63
C VAL A 91 6.00 11.51 -20.01
N GLY A 92 6.07 12.60 -20.76
CA GLY A 92 6.61 13.87 -20.24
C GLY A 92 5.72 14.48 -19.16
N GLY A 93 6.32 15.30 -18.28
CA GLY A 93 5.61 16.01 -17.20
C GLY A 93 5.57 15.27 -15.86
N LEU A 94 5.79 13.95 -15.84
CA LEU A 94 5.91 13.17 -14.61
C LEU A 94 7.38 13.05 -14.20
N LYS A 95 7.64 13.13 -12.90
CA LYS A 95 8.95 12.82 -12.30
C LYS A 95 8.95 11.38 -11.79
N PRO A 96 10.08 10.67 -11.77
CA PRO A 96 10.19 9.40 -11.06
C PRO A 96 9.85 9.56 -9.58
N PHE A 97 9.21 8.55 -9.01
CA PHE A 97 8.85 8.51 -7.60
C PHE A 97 8.85 7.06 -7.10
N GLU A 98 8.68 6.89 -5.80
CA GLU A 98 8.57 5.57 -5.18
C GLU A 98 7.14 5.37 -4.65
N ALA A 99 6.69 4.12 -4.67
CA ALA A 99 5.41 3.75 -4.10
C ALA A 99 5.44 2.32 -3.58
N TRP A 100 4.70 2.11 -2.50
CA TRP A 100 4.45 0.82 -1.88
C TRP A 100 3.36 0.06 -2.61
N LYS A 101 3.56 -1.25 -2.73
CA LYS A 101 2.59 -2.20 -3.28
C LYS A 101 2.67 -3.54 -2.56
N LEU A 102 1.59 -4.31 -2.67
CA LEU A 102 1.61 -5.73 -2.35
C LEU A 102 2.57 -6.46 -3.30
N LYS A 103 3.34 -7.43 -2.79
CA LYS A 103 4.11 -8.33 -3.65
C LYS A 103 3.14 -9.14 -4.51
N ASN A 104 3.44 -9.25 -5.80
CA ASN A 104 2.54 -9.84 -6.80
C ASN A 104 1.18 -9.11 -6.94
N SER A 105 1.13 -7.82 -6.59
CA SER A 105 -0.05 -6.96 -6.77
C SER A 105 -0.62 -7.02 -8.18
N GLY A 106 -1.96 -7.10 -8.27
CA GLY A 106 -2.74 -6.95 -9.49
C GLY A 106 -3.14 -5.50 -9.79
N VAL A 107 -2.71 -4.53 -8.97
CA VAL A 107 -3.03 -3.11 -9.13
C VAL A 107 -2.10 -2.47 -10.16
N TYR A 108 -2.70 -1.84 -11.17
CA TYR A 108 -2.00 -1.14 -12.25
C TYR A 108 -2.05 0.38 -12.09
N ASP A 109 -2.79 0.88 -11.10
CA ASP A 109 -2.92 2.31 -10.85
C ASP A 109 -2.10 2.75 -9.63
N VAL A 110 -1.53 3.94 -9.75
CA VAL A 110 -0.81 4.61 -8.67
C VAL A 110 -1.22 6.08 -8.67
N ALA A 111 -1.60 6.59 -7.50
CA ALA A 111 -1.73 8.03 -7.32
C ALA A 111 -0.33 8.64 -7.31
N THR A 112 -0.19 9.85 -7.82
CA THR A 112 0.99 10.70 -7.63
C THR A 112 0.83 11.55 -6.37
N PHE A 113 1.87 12.30 -5.99
CA PHE A 113 1.82 13.22 -4.85
C PHE A 113 0.82 14.38 -5.00
N ASP A 114 0.39 14.68 -6.22
CA ASP A 114 -0.65 15.66 -6.55
C ASP A 114 -2.02 15.00 -6.82
N ASP A 115 -2.23 13.79 -6.29
CA ASP A 115 -3.46 13.00 -6.36
C ASP A 115 -3.91 12.63 -7.79
N GLN A 116 -3.02 12.77 -8.79
CA GLN A 116 -3.28 12.29 -10.13
C GLN A 116 -3.13 10.76 -10.16
N VAL A 117 -4.19 10.05 -10.56
CA VAL A 117 -4.11 8.61 -10.81
C VAL A 117 -3.47 8.36 -12.18
N VAL A 118 -2.37 7.61 -12.18
CA VAL A 118 -1.64 7.20 -13.39
C VAL A 118 -1.52 5.69 -13.46
N THR A 119 -1.48 5.16 -14.68
CA THR A 119 -1.62 3.72 -14.96
C THR A 119 -0.33 3.14 -15.54
N LYS A 120 0.04 1.95 -15.03
CA LYS A 120 1.14 1.12 -15.49
C LYS A 120 0.97 0.76 -16.96
N GLY A 121 2.02 0.96 -17.74
CA GLY A 121 2.06 0.71 -19.17
C GLY A 121 1.42 1.80 -20.02
N THR A 122 0.74 2.80 -19.44
CA THR A 122 0.20 3.95 -20.17
C THR A 122 1.01 5.21 -19.89
N GLN A 123 1.07 5.65 -18.63
CA GLN A 123 1.79 6.86 -18.21
C GLN A 123 3.08 6.54 -17.44
N VAL A 124 3.13 5.40 -16.76
CA VAL A 124 4.22 5.01 -15.87
C VAL A 124 4.53 3.52 -16.00
N ASP A 125 5.65 3.07 -15.44
CA ASP A 125 6.01 1.65 -15.32
C ASP A 125 6.80 1.38 -14.04
N TRP A 126 6.87 0.13 -13.62
CA TRP A 126 7.63 -0.36 -12.45
C TRP A 126 7.92 -1.86 -12.63
N PRO A 127 8.83 -2.49 -11.87
CA PRO A 127 9.04 -3.94 -11.99
C PRO A 127 7.80 -4.78 -11.62
N PRO A 128 7.50 -5.88 -12.35
CA PRO A 128 8.11 -6.25 -13.63
C PRO A 128 7.72 -5.26 -14.73
N LEU A 129 8.72 -4.82 -15.51
CA LEU A 129 8.53 -3.83 -16.56
C LEU A 129 7.69 -4.43 -17.68
N ILE A 130 6.62 -3.74 -18.07
CA ILE A 130 5.77 -4.12 -19.19
C ILE A 130 5.96 -3.19 -20.39
N GLY A 131 6.63 -2.05 -20.20
CA GLY A 131 6.80 -1.02 -21.22
C GLY A 131 5.48 -0.33 -21.55
N LYS A 132 5.50 0.49 -22.60
CA LYS A 132 4.29 1.21 -23.04
C LYS A 132 3.40 0.28 -23.86
N ILE A 133 2.18 0.05 -23.37
CA ILE A 133 1.13 -0.72 -24.04
C ILE A 133 0.21 0.29 -24.73
N TYR A 134 0.06 0.16 -26.05
CA TYR A 134 -0.80 1.01 -26.88
C TYR A 134 -2.18 0.40 -27.05
#